data_AF-A0A1H0PET6-F1
#
_entry.id   AF-A0A1H0PET6-F1
#
_cell.length_a   1.000
_cell.length_b   1.000
_cell.length_c   1.000
_cell.angle_alpha   90.00
_cell.angle_beta   90.00
_cell.angle_gamma   90.00
#
_symmetry.space_group_name_H-M   'P 1'
#
loop_
_entity.id
_entity.type
_entity.pdbx_description
1 polymer ?
#
loop_
_entity_poly.entity_id
_entity_poly.type
_entity_poly.pdbx_seq_one_letter_code
_entity_poly.pdbx_strand_id
1 'polypeptide(L)' 'MTPSTMHPPGEKMKKAIKEFCEQLEKKGESQRKRILQNVAIKYDLSPKEFDFLERHCLDDKTKQ' A
#
# COMPACT_ATOMS: atom_id res chain seq x y z
N MET A 1 8.80 -23.15 -21.65
CA MET A 1 8.26 -23.35 -20.30
C MET A 1 8.25 -21.98 -19.65
N THR A 2 7.07 -21.41 -19.43
CA THR A 2 6.91 -20.03 -18.92
C THR A 2 7.55 -19.94 -17.53
N PRO A 3 8.43 -18.95 -17.25
CA PRO A 3 8.90 -18.75 -15.90
C PRO A 3 7.66 -18.43 -15.07
N SER A 4 7.26 -19.37 -14.22
CA SER A 4 6.29 -19.12 -13.18
C SER A 4 6.88 -18.01 -12.33
N THR A 5 6.51 -16.76 -12.63
CA THR A 5 6.79 -15.60 -11.81
C THR A 5 6.02 -15.83 -10.52
N MET A 6 6.56 -16.70 -9.66
CA MET A 6 6.30 -16.70 -8.24
C MET A 6 6.82 -15.35 -7.77
N HIS A 7 6.01 -14.31 -7.99
CA HIS A 7 6.21 -13.04 -7.34
C HIS A 7 6.23 -13.39 -5.85
N PRO A 8 7.36 -13.24 -5.15
CA PRO A 8 7.39 -13.50 -3.73
C PRO A 8 6.30 -12.64 -3.10
N PRO A 9 5.59 -13.15 -2.07
CA PRO A 9 4.45 -12.46 -1.47
C PRO A 9 4.76 -11.00 -1.07
N GLY A 10 6.03 -10.67 -0.84
CA GLY A 10 6.48 -9.31 -0.55
C GLY A 10 6.53 -8.32 -1.73
N GLU A 11 6.57 -8.75 -2.99
CA GLU A 11 6.65 -7.79 -4.11
C GLU A 11 5.32 -7.08 -4.39
N LYS A 12 4.20 -7.79 -4.25
CA LYS A 12 2.85 -7.22 -4.30
C LYS A 12 2.72 -6.12 -3.25
N MET A 13 3.14 -6.45 -2.03
CA MET A 13 3.10 -5.55 -0.88
C MET A 13 3.99 -4.32 -1.08
N LYS A 14 5.22 -4.50 -1.55
CA LYS A 14 6.12 -3.37 -1.87
C LYS A 14 5.52 -2.44 -2.92
N LYS A 15 4.89 -2.98 -3.97
CA LYS A 15 4.20 -2.17 -4.99
C LYS A 15 3.01 -1.42 -4.41
N ALA A 16 2.21 -2.07 -3.56
CA ALA A 16 1.09 -1.44 -2.88
C ALA A 16 1.53 -0.29 -1.95
N ILE A 17 2.56 -0.50 -1.12
CA ILE A 17 3.10 0.54 -0.23
C ILE A 17 3.62 1.72 -1.05
N LYS A 18 4.41 1.44 -2.10
CA LYS A 18 4.96 2.49 -2.96
C LYS A 18 3.86 3.31 -3.62
N GLU A 19 2.88 2.64 -4.22
CA GLU A 19 1.75 3.32 -4.87
C GLU A 19 0.89 4.09 -3.87
N PHE A 20 0.69 3.56 -2.67
CA PHE A 20 -0.02 4.24 -1.59
C PHE A 20 0.70 5.53 -1.19
N CYS A 21 2.01 5.48 -0.95
CA CYS A 21 2.82 6.64 -0.61
C CYS A 21 2.82 7.69 -1.73
N GLU A 22 3.07 7.27 -2.98
CA GLU A 22 3.06 8.18 -4.13
C GLU A 22 1.70 8.87 -4.33
N GLN A 23 0.59 8.13 -4.15
CA GLN A 23 -0.74 8.71 -4.26
C GLN A 23 -1.06 9.61 -3.06
N LEU A 24 -0.59 9.29 -1.87
CA LEU A 24 -0.77 10.09 -0.67
C LEU A 24 -0.04 11.44 -0.80
N GLU A 25 1.19 11.43 -1.30
CA GLU A 25 1.97 12.63 -1.60
C GLU A 25 1.30 13.47 -2.70
N LYS A 26 0.77 12.84 -3.75
CA LYS A 26 0.13 13.55 -4.87
C LYS A 26 -1.25 14.12 -4.54
N LYS A 27 -2.07 13.41 -3.76
CA LYS A 27 -3.48 13.78 -3.50
C LYS A 27 -3.70 14.41 -2.12
N GLY A 28 -2.72 14.27 -1.22
CA GLY A 28 -2.80 14.73 0.16
C GLY A 28 -3.49 13.74 1.10
N GLU A 29 -3.23 13.90 2.39
CA GLU A 29 -3.70 13.04 3.48
C GLU A 29 -5.22 12.90 3.57
N SER A 30 -5.96 13.91 3.11
CA SER A 30 -7.43 13.90 3.04
C SER A 30 -7.97 12.73 2.21
N GLN A 31 -7.17 12.22 1.25
CA GLN A 31 -7.54 11.11 0.40
C GLN A 31 -6.98 9.77 0.89
N ARG A 32 -6.27 9.72 2.03
CA ARG A 32 -5.57 8.51 2.50
C ARG A 32 -6.46 7.28 2.55
N LYS A 33 -7.65 7.37 3.17
CA LYS A 33 -8.56 6.23 3.33
C LYS A 33 -9.03 5.72 1.97
N ARG A 34 -9.30 6.66 1.05
CA ARG A 34 -9.73 6.34 -0.31
C ARG A 34 -8.61 5.69 -1.11
N ILE A 35 -7.39 6.21 -1.01
CA ILE A 35 -6.20 5.65 -1.68
C ILE A 35 -5.92 4.26 -1.11
N LEU A 36 -5.96 4.11 0.21
CA LEU A 36 -5.71 2.86 0.92
C LEU A 36 -6.69 1.78 0.47
N GLN A 37 -7.99 2.08 0.46
CA GLN A 37 -9.00 1.16 -0.06
C GLN A 37 -8.78 0.83 -1.54
N ASN A 38 -8.43 1.83 -2.36
CA ASN A 38 -8.23 1.62 -3.78
C ASN A 38 -7.02 0.73 -4.07
N VAL A 39 -5.91 0.95 -3.34
CA VAL A 39 -4.71 0.12 -3.38
C VAL A 39 -5.01 -1.28 -2.83
N ALA A 40 -5.77 -1.39 -1.74
CA ALA A 40 -6.15 -2.67 -1.17
C ALA A 40 -6.97 -3.53 -2.12
N ILE A 41 -7.94 -2.94 -2.81
CA ILE A 41 -8.76 -3.64 -3.81
C ILE A 41 -7.91 -3.99 -5.04
N LYS A 42 -7.09 -3.05 -5.50
CA LYS A 42 -6.27 -3.22 -6.71
C LYS A 42 -5.20 -4.31 -6.57
N TYR A 43 -4.59 -4.41 -5.39
CA TYR A 43 -3.56 -5.40 -5.08
C TYR A 43 -4.12 -6.61 -4.31
N ASP A 44 -5.43 -6.72 -4.16
CA ASP A 44 -6.08 -7.80 -3.39
C ASP A 44 -5.39 -8.00 -2.02
N LEU A 45 -5.21 -6.90 -1.29
CA LEU A 45 -4.52 -6.92 0.00
C LEU A 45 -5.39 -7.63 1.02
N SER A 46 -4.79 -8.58 1.74
CA SER A 46 -5.42 -9.20 2.90
C SER A 46 -5.65 -8.17 4.01
N PRO A 47 -6.58 -8.41 4.96
CA PRO A 47 -6.81 -7.52 6.10
C PRO A 47 -5.53 -7.20 6.90
N LYS A 48 -4.60 -8.17 6.98
CA LYS A 48 -3.28 -7.98 7.61
C LYS A 48 -2.38 -7.04 6.81
N GLU A 49 -2.41 -7.13 5.48
CA GLU A 49 -1.65 -6.26 4.60
C GLU A 49 -2.22 -4.84 4.60
N PHE A 50 -3.56 -4.73 4.61
CA PHE A 50 -4.26 -3.44 4.73
C PHE A 50 -3.84 -2.67 5.99
N ASP A 51 -3.89 -3.34 7.15
CA ASP A 51 -3.50 -2.76 8.44
C ASP A 51 -2.01 -2.39 8.47
N PHE A 52 -1.15 -3.21 7.85
CA PHE A 52 0.27 -2.89 7.70
C PHE A 52 0.48 -1.62 6.86
N LEU A 53 -0.20 -1.51 5.71
CA LEU A 53 -0.10 -0.34 4.82
C LEU A 53 -0.56 0.94 5.53
N GLU A 54 -1.67 0.86 6.27
CA GLU A 54 -2.22 1.98 7.03
C GLU A 54 -1.22 2.47 8.07
N ARG A 55 -0.63 1.55 8.85
CA ARG A 55 0.32 1.91 9.91
C ARG A 55 1.66 2.40 9.37
N HIS A 56 2.18 1.79 8.30
CA HIS A 56 3.53 2.07 7.79
C HIS A 56 3.69 3.49 7.22
N CYS A 57 2.60 4.09 6.74
CA CYS A 57 2.63 5.44 6.19
C CYS A 57 2.17 6.52 7.20
N LEU A 58 1.55 6.11 8.32
CA LEU A 58 1.16 7.01 9.41
C LEU A 58 2.35 7.36 10.32
N ASP A 59 3.34 6.48 10.43
CA ASP A 59 4.44 6.62 11.38
C ASP A 59 5.36 7.83 11.06
N ASP A 60 5.37 8.30 9.81
CA ASP A 60 6.18 9.45 9.38
C ASP A 60 5.68 10.80 9.93
N LYS A 61 4.48 10.86 10.54
CA LYS A 61 3.86 12.12 11.02
C LYS A 61 3.60 12.24 12.51
N THR A 62 4.17 11.39 13.36
CA THR A 62 4.00 11.50 14.83
C THR A 62 5.12 12.30 15.54
N LYS A 63 5.68 13.32 14.88
CA LYS A 63 6.38 14.42 15.55
C LYS A 63 5.74 15.75 15.16
N GLN A 64 4.64 16.10 15.82
CA GLN A 64 4.19 17.48 15.94
C GLN A 64 4.06 17.83 17.41
#